data_AF-A0A837I875-F1
#
_entry.id   AF-A0A837I875-F1
#
_cell.length_a   1.000
_cell.length_b   1.000
_cell.length_c   1.000
_cell.angle_alpha   90.00
_cell.angle_beta   90.00
_cell.angle_gamma   90.00
#
_symmetry.space_group_name_H-M   'P 1'
#
loop_
_entity.id
_entity.type
_entity.pdbx_description
1 polymer ?
#
loop_
_entity_poly.entity_id
_entity_poly.type
_entity_poly.pdbx_seq_one_letter_code
_entity_poly.pdbx_strand_id
1 'polypeptide(L)'
;MKILMLTPYLPFPLMSGGQTRSYNLIKNLSKKHEITLFSLVKDDKERKYIPELEKFCKKVRVFNRPAKPWTLSNILRTGFSTYPFLVIRNLATKENKAIKDELLSGNYDLIHAETFYVMPHIPKTEVPILLVEQTVEYLVYKHYVEKQAPKILAPLLEIDVMKLKFWETYYWKHAKKVVAMSDSDRSQMEKLCPGLSIDIVPNGIDANYFLAKKKEDVDPPRVLYVGNFTWLQNIEAVEDLVNKVWPKIKKDV
;
A
#
# COMPACT_ATOMS: atom_id res chain seq x y z
N MET A 1 -7.58 -4.39 -22.48
CA MET A 1 -6.87 -3.12 -22.21
C MET A 1 -5.43 -3.40 -21.84
N LYS A 2 -4.53 -2.48 -22.13
CA LYS A 2 -3.12 -2.46 -21.70
C LYS A 2 -2.98 -1.58 -20.46
N ILE A 3 -2.53 -2.17 -19.37
CA ILE A 3 -2.43 -1.52 -18.05
C ILE A 3 -0.96 -1.44 -17.64
N LEU A 4 -0.49 -0.23 -17.34
CA LEU A 4 0.78 -0.03 -16.64
C LEU A 4 0.49 0.02 -15.14
N MET A 5 0.86 -1.02 -14.42
CA MET A 5 0.62 -1.13 -12.98
C MET A 5 1.87 -0.81 -12.19
N LEU A 6 1.79 0.13 -11.25
CA LEU A 6 2.87 0.53 -10.35
C LEU A 6 2.52 0.08 -8.93
N THR A 7 3.48 -0.57 -8.28
CA THR A 7 3.32 -1.09 -6.92
C THR A 7 4.51 -0.71 -6.05
N PRO A 8 4.28 -0.35 -4.77
CA PRO A 8 5.36 0.08 -3.87
C PRO A 8 6.21 -1.08 -3.34
N TYR A 9 5.90 -2.31 -3.72
CA TYR A 9 6.62 -3.53 -3.37
C TYR A 9 6.35 -4.59 -4.44
N LEU A 10 7.21 -5.60 -4.53
CA LEU A 10 6.94 -6.76 -5.37
C LEU A 10 5.73 -7.54 -4.84
N PRO A 11 4.66 -7.79 -5.63
CA PRO A 11 3.44 -8.43 -5.14
C PRO A 11 3.61 -9.88 -4.65
N PHE A 12 4.73 -10.53 -4.94
CA PHE A 12 5.07 -11.86 -4.44
C PHE A 12 6.46 -11.84 -3.80
N PRO A 13 6.70 -12.55 -2.67
CA PRO A 13 5.81 -13.48 -1.95
C PRO A 13 4.69 -12.80 -1.15
N LEU A 14 3.64 -13.56 -0.80
CA LEU A 14 2.44 -13.08 -0.10
C LEU A 14 2.67 -12.88 1.41
N MET A 15 3.57 -11.95 1.76
CA MET A 15 4.01 -11.73 3.15
C MET A 15 3.26 -10.59 3.86
N SER A 16 2.46 -9.81 3.12
CA SER A 16 1.67 -8.70 3.65
C SER A 16 0.30 -8.64 2.99
N GLY A 17 -0.65 -7.95 3.64
CA GLY A 17 -1.99 -7.74 3.07
C GLY A 17 -1.94 -7.04 1.72
N GLY A 18 -1.07 -6.02 1.59
CA GLY A 18 -0.84 -5.31 0.34
C GLY A 18 -0.31 -6.21 -0.79
N GLN A 19 0.72 -7.02 -0.52
CA GLN A 19 1.23 -8.00 -1.50
C GLN A 19 0.16 -9.00 -1.91
N THR A 20 -0.57 -9.55 -0.92
CA THR A 20 -1.65 -10.51 -1.15
C THR A 20 -2.72 -9.92 -2.06
N ARG A 21 -3.12 -8.67 -1.81
CA ARG A 21 -4.08 -7.95 -2.62
C ARG A 21 -3.58 -7.75 -4.05
N SER A 22 -2.42 -7.11 -4.22
CA SER A 22 -1.89 -6.80 -5.55
C SER A 22 -1.66 -8.06 -6.39
N TYR A 23 -1.15 -9.15 -5.78
CA TYR A 23 -0.97 -10.43 -6.49
C TYR A 23 -2.30 -11.00 -6.99
N ASN A 24 -3.32 -11.09 -6.12
CA ASN A 24 -4.61 -11.64 -6.51
C ASN A 24 -5.36 -10.73 -7.49
N LEU A 25 -5.18 -9.42 -7.39
CA LEU A 25 -5.73 -8.47 -8.34
C LEU A 25 -5.10 -8.66 -9.72
N ILE A 26 -3.76 -8.71 -9.80
CA ILE A 26 -3.02 -8.98 -11.06
C ILE A 26 -3.47 -10.31 -11.68
N LYS A 27 -3.49 -11.39 -10.88
CA LYS A 27 -3.90 -12.74 -11.32
C LYS A 27 -5.32 -12.78 -11.90
N ASN A 28 -6.25 -11.98 -11.37
CA ASN A 28 -7.62 -11.96 -11.86
C ASN A 28 -7.81 -11.00 -13.05
N LEU A 29 -7.15 -9.84 -13.03
CA LEU A 29 -7.19 -8.88 -14.14
C LEU A 29 -6.48 -9.40 -15.39
N SER A 30 -5.40 -10.17 -15.24
CA SER A 30 -4.64 -10.71 -16.38
C SER A 30 -5.46 -11.60 -17.31
N LYS A 31 -6.58 -12.14 -16.84
CA LYS A 31 -7.53 -12.93 -17.64
C LYS A 31 -8.20 -12.11 -18.75
N LYS A 32 -8.27 -10.78 -18.61
CA LYS A 32 -8.96 -9.88 -19.55
C LYS A 32 -8.10 -8.67 -19.98
N HIS A 33 -6.97 -8.46 -19.35
CA HIS A 33 -6.13 -7.28 -19.52
C HIS A 33 -4.66 -7.68 -19.67
N GLU A 34 -3.92 -6.94 -20.50
CA GLU A 34 -2.47 -7.08 -20.62
C GLU A 34 -1.82 -6.17 -19.58
N ILE A 35 -1.04 -6.73 -18.66
CA ILE A 35 -0.45 -5.99 -17.53
C ILE A 35 1.06 -5.89 -17.71
N THR A 36 1.57 -4.66 -17.71
CA THR A 36 2.99 -4.37 -17.48
C THR A 36 3.16 -3.92 -16.03
N LEU A 37 3.94 -4.64 -15.25
CA LEU A 37 4.13 -4.39 -13.82
C LEU A 37 5.48 -3.73 -13.54
N PHE A 38 5.44 -2.62 -12.82
CA PHE A 38 6.60 -1.93 -12.26
C PHE A 38 6.50 -2.01 -10.73
N SER A 39 7.55 -2.51 -10.09
CA SER A 39 7.58 -2.71 -8.63
C SER A 39 8.90 -2.30 -8.01
N LEU A 40 8.83 -1.80 -6.77
CA LEU A 40 10.02 -1.56 -5.97
C LEU A 40 10.46 -2.82 -5.21
N VAL A 41 11.77 -3.05 -5.14
CA VAL A 41 12.40 -4.12 -4.34
C VAL A 41 13.45 -3.52 -3.39
N LYS A 42 13.61 -4.14 -2.23
CA LYS A 42 14.60 -3.76 -1.20
C LYS A 42 15.92 -4.53 -1.35
N ASP A 43 15.85 -5.76 -1.88
CA ASP A 43 17.00 -6.65 -2.07
C ASP A 43 16.93 -7.26 -3.48
N ASP A 44 18.06 -7.35 -4.18
CA ASP A 44 18.14 -8.00 -5.50
C ASP A 44 17.76 -9.49 -5.44
N LYS A 45 17.85 -10.14 -4.27
CA LYS A 45 17.33 -11.50 -4.04
C LYS A 45 15.83 -11.62 -4.29
N GLU A 46 15.06 -10.53 -4.18
CA GLU A 46 13.62 -10.54 -4.50
C GLU A 46 13.36 -10.77 -5.99
N ARG A 47 14.34 -10.51 -6.87
CA ARG A 47 14.23 -10.75 -8.31
C ARG A 47 13.93 -12.21 -8.66
N LYS A 48 14.27 -13.15 -7.77
CA LYS A 48 13.93 -14.59 -7.94
C LYS A 48 12.42 -14.86 -8.02
N TYR A 49 11.59 -13.91 -7.57
CA TYR A 49 10.13 -14.00 -7.58
C TYR A 49 9.49 -13.45 -8.86
N ILE A 50 10.26 -12.81 -9.75
CA ILE A 50 9.77 -12.27 -11.02
C ILE A 50 9.07 -13.33 -11.88
N PRO A 51 9.62 -14.57 -12.05
CA PRO A 51 8.98 -15.58 -12.89
C PRO A 51 7.57 -15.98 -12.43
N GLU A 52 7.24 -15.82 -11.14
CA GLU A 52 5.89 -16.06 -10.63
C GLU A 52 4.90 -15.01 -11.15
N LEU A 53 5.32 -13.75 -11.23
CA LEU A 53 4.49 -12.64 -11.70
C LEU A 53 4.38 -12.60 -13.22
N GLU A 54 5.42 -13.05 -13.95
CA GLU A 54 5.41 -13.17 -15.41
C GLU A 54 4.36 -14.17 -15.92
N LYS A 55 3.84 -15.06 -15.08
CA LYS A 55 2.69 -15.92 -15.39
C LYS A 55 1.41 -15.11 -15.67
N PHE A 56 1.32 -13.90 -15.12
CA PHE A 56 0.13 -13.04 -15.17
C PHE A 56 0.41 -11.69 -15.84
N CYS A 57 1.67 -11.27 -15.93
CA CYS A 57 2.06 -10.01 -16.53
C CYS A 57 2.77 -10.22 -17.86
N LYS A 58 2.48 -9.37 -18.84
CA LYS A 58 3.21 -9.31 -20.11
C LYS A 58 4.68 -8.97 -19.93
N LYS A 59 4.96 -8.13 -18.93
CA LYS A 59 6.29 -7.62 -18.61
C LYS A 59 6.34 -7.27 -17.12
N VAL A 60 7.44 -7.63 -16.47
CA VAL A 60 7.72 -7.26 -15.08
C VAL A 60 9.06 -6.54 -15.02
N ARG A 61 9.08 -5.33 -14.46
CA ARG A 61 10.31 -4.57 -14.20
C ARG A 61 10.38 -4.22 -12.72
N VAL A 62 11.56 -4.40 -12.13
CA VAL A 62 11.76 -4.09 -10.72
C VAL A 62 12.92 -3.14 -10.50
N PHE A 63 12.74 -2.23 -9.55
CA PHE A 63 13.66 -1.14 -9.26
C PHE A 63 14.04 -1.13 -7.79
N ASN A 64 15.32 -0.92 -7.52
CA ASN A 64 15.82 -0.99 -6.15
C ASN A 64 15.48 0.31 -5.41
N ARG A 65 14.94 0.17 -4.21
CA ARG A 65 14.82 1.22 -3.19
C ARG A 65 15.70 0.87 -1.98
N PRO A 66 16.03 1.82 -1.08
CA PRO A 66 16.84 1.54 0.10
C PRO A 66 16.29 0.37 0.93
N ALA A 67 17.15 -0.59 1.27
CA ALA A 67 16.76 -1.75 2.08
C ALA A 67 16.29 -1.36 3.49
N LYS A 68 16.96 -0.36 4.08
CA LYS A 68 16.57 0.28 5.34
C LYS A 68 16.00 1.66 5.05
N PRO A 69 14.84 2.01 5.61
CA PRO A 69 14.22 3.31 5.35
C PRO A 69 14.99 4.46 6.03
N TRP A 70 15.49 4.25 7.25
CA TRP A 70 16.21 5.23 8.07
C TRP A 70 17.70 5.29 7.71
N THR A 71 18.01 5.96 6.61
CA THR A 71 19.39 6.34 6.26
C THR A 71 19.60 7.83 6.51
N LEU A 72 20.82 8.24 6.84
CA LEU A 72 21.14 9.66 6.99
C LEU A 72 20.78 10.45 5.73
N SER A 73 21.02 9.88 4.55
CA SER A 73 20.62 10.48 3.27
C SER A 73 19.10 10.70 3.19
N ASN A 74 18.27 9.71 3.55
CA ASN A 74 16.82 9.86 3.51
C ASN A 74 16.33 10.90 4.52
N ILE A 75 16.91 10.94 5.72
CA ILE A 75 16.56 11.93 6.75
C ILE A 75 16.87 13.35 6.25
N LEU A 76 18.10 13.57 5.76
CA LEU A 76 18.51 14.88 5.23
C LEU A 76 17.65 15.28 4.03
N ARG A 77 17.42 14.37 3.07
CA ARG A 77 16.57 14.64 1.91
C ARG A 77 15.13 14.96 2.31
N THR A 78 14.60 14.33 3.35
CA THR A 78 13.26 14.66 3.87
C THR A 78 13.25 16.05 4.50
N GLY A 79 14.30 16.42 5.24
CA GLY A 79 14.44 17.76 5.82
C GLY A 79 14.46 18.87 4.76
N PHE A 80 15.24 18.68 3.69
CA PHE A 80 15.41 19.68 2.62
C PHE A 80 14.42 19.57 1.45
N SER A 81 13.55 18.56 1.44
CA SER A 81 12.52 18.37 0.41
C SER A 81 11.13 18.73 0.92
N THR A 82 10.22 19.04 -0.01
CA THR A 82 8.80 19.11 0.26
C THR A 82 8.15 17.72 0.40
N TYR A 83 8.81 16.65 -0.06
CA TYR A 83 8.29 15.30 0.08
C TYR A 83 8.40 14.77 1.52
N PRO A 84 7.38 14.01 1.99
CA PRO A 84 7.44 13.33 3.28
C PRO A 84 8.43 12.16 3.23
N PHE A 85 8.86 11.71 4.41
CA PHE A 85 9.79 10.58 4.55
C PHE A 85 9.30 9.33 3.82
N LEU A 86 7.99 9.06 3.85
CA LEU A 86 7.36 7.93 3.15
C LEU A 86 7.59 7.97 1.64
N VAL A 87 7.57 9.14 1.02
CA VAL A 87 7.89 9.29 -0.42
C VAL A 87 9.39 9.16 -0.63
N ILE A 88 10.21 9.86 0.15
CA ILE A 88 11.67 9.87 -0.01
C ILE A 88 12.26 8.46 0.10
N ARG A 89 11.82 7.66 1.07
CA ARG A 89 12.32 6.29 1.27
C ARG A 89 11.93 5.32 0.14
N ASN A 90 10.93 5.68 -0.66
CA ASN A 90 10.43 4.89 -1.79
C ASN A 90 10.86 5.44 -3.15
N LEU A 91 11.44 6.64 -3.21
CA LEU A 91 11.77 7.28 -4.47
C LEU A 91 12.92 6.55 -5.19
N ALA A 92 12.64 6.03 -6.39
CA ALA A 92 13.60 5.33 -7.23
C ALA A 92 13.76 6.05 -8.58
N THR A 93 14.83 6.83 -8.74
CA THR A 93 15.07 7.61 -9.97
C THR A 93 15.14 6.76 -11.24
N LYS A 94 15.63 5.52 -11.13
CA LYS A 94 15.65 4.54 -12.23
C LYS A 94 14.24 4.13 -12.68
N GLU A 95 13.29 4.07 -11.74
CA GLU A 95 11.90 3.77 -12.04
C GLU A 95 11.25 4.93 -12.80
N ASN A 96 11.44 6.18 -12.35
CA ASN A 96 10.92 7.37 -13.06
C ASN A 96 11.33 7.39 -14.53
N LYS A 97 12.63 7.18 -14.79
CA LYS A 97 13.15 7.15 -16.16
C LYS A 97 12.53 6.00 -16.95
N ALA A 98 12.47 4.81 -16.36
CA ALA A 98 11.92 3.64 -17.01
C ALA A 98 10.42 3.79 -17.34
N ILE A 99 9.62 4.41 -16.46
CA ILE A 99 8.20 4.68 -16.71
C ILE A 99 8.07 5.67 -17.87
N LYS A 100 8.88 6.74 -17.88
CA LYS A 100 8.89 7.69 -18.98
C LYS A 100 9.19 7.01 -20.32
N ASP A 101 10.23 6.19 -20.38
CA ASP A 101 10.61 5.48 -21.61
C ASP A 101 9.52 4.45 -22.03
N GLU A 102 8.88 3.81 -21.05
CA GLU A 102 7.79 2.85 -21.28
C GLU A 102 6.53 3.53 -21.83
N LEU A 103 6.15 4.70 -21.29
CA LEU A 103 5.00 5.46 -21.75
C LEU A 103 5.22 6.10 -23.14
N LEU A 104 6.47 6.40 -23.51
CA LEU A 104 6.80 6.91 -24.85
C LEU A 104 6.74 5.83 -25.93
N SER A 105 7.01 4.58 -25.57
CA SER A 105 7.09 3.45 -26.52
C SER A 105 5.84 2.56 -26.52
N GLY A 106 5.07 2.57 -25.43
CA GLY A 106 3.89 1.75 -25.25
C GLY A 106 2.58 2.54 -25.36
N ASN A 107 1.56 1.90 -25.93
CA ASN A 107 0.19 2.38 -25.89
C ASN A 107 -0.50 1.78 -24.66
N TYR A 108 -0.73 2.60 -23.63
CA TYR A 108 -1.42 2.21 -22.40
C TYR A 108 -2.78 2.88 -22.32
N ASP A 109 -3.80 2.10 -21.96
CA ASP A 109 -5.16 2.60 -21.77
C ASP A 109 -5.34 3.17 -20.35
N LEU A 110 -4.52 2.71 -19.39
CA LEU A 110 -4.66 3.00 -17.97
C LEU A 110 -3.31 2.86 -17.25
N ILE A 111 -3.03 3.79 -16.34
CA ILE A 111 -2.03 3.62 -15.28
C ILE A 111 -2.76 3.24 -14.00
N HIS A 112 -2.39 2.11 -13.40
CA HIS A 112 -2.90 1.66 -12.12
C HIS A 112 -1.81 1.87 -11.06
N ALA A 113 -1.99 2.87 -10.19
CA ALA A 113 -1.06 3.19 -9.13
C ALA A 113 -1.59 2.67 -7.78
N GLU A 114 -0.85 1.77 -7.14
CA GLU A 114 -1.14 1.34 -5.77
C GLU A 114 -0.42 2.26 -4.79
N THR A 115 -1.18 2.94 -3.91
CA THR A 115 -0.77 3.94 -2.91
C THR A 115 -0.26 5.26 -3.48
N PHE A 116 -0.57 6.41 -2.87
CA PHE A 116 -0.16 7.71 -3.43
C PHE A 116 1.36 7.85 -3.62
N TYR A 117 2.17 7.19 -2.80
CA TYR A 117 3.62 7.41 -2.80
C TYR A 117 4.37 6.72 -3.96
N VAL A 118 3.66 6.03 -4.87
CA VAL A 118 4.22 5.65 -6.18
C VAL A 118 4.01 6.74 -7.24
N MET A 119 3.04 7.63 -7.06
CA MET A 119 2.71 8.70 -8.01
C MET A 119 3.87 9.63 -8.38
N PRO A 120 4.83 9.97 -7.48
CA PRO A 120 6.02 10.74 -7.86
C PRO A 120 6.90 10.11 -8.96
N HIS A 121 6.71 8.83 -9.27
CA HIS A 121 7.44 8.13 -10.33
C HIS A 121 6.78 8.31 -11.70
N ILE A 122 5.51 8.72 -11.74
CA ILE A 122 4.74 8.90 -12.97
C ILE A 122 5.04 10.29 -13.54
N PRO A 123 5.62 10.41 -14.75
CA PRO A 123 5.77 11.71 -15.40
C PRO A 123 4.41 12.26 -15.82
N LYS A 124 4.35 13.55 -16.15
CA LYS A 124 3.15 14.13 -16.75
C LYS A 124 2.76 13.33 -18.00
N THR A 125 1.51 12.88 -18.06
CA THR A 125 0.98 11.99 -19.10
C THR A 125 -0.51 12.24 -19.29
N GLU A 126 -1.01 11.96 -20.49
CA GLU A 126 -2.44 12.00 -20.82
C GLU A 126 -3.16 10.66 -20.51
N VAL A 127 -2.39 9.60 -20.25
CA VAL A 127 -2.96 8.29 -19.87
C VAL A 127 -3.67 8.44 -18.52
N PRO A 128 -4.96 8.04 -18.41
CA PRO A 128 -5.70 8.21 -17.17
C PRO A 128 -5.07 7.37 -16.05
N ILE A 129 -5.01 7.94 -14.85
CA ILE A 129 -4.47 7.28 -13.66
C ILE A 129 -5.62 6.87 -12.74
N LEU A 130 -5.69 5.58 -12.42
CA LEU A 130 -6.45 5.04 -11.30
C LEU A 130 -5.52 4.91 -10.10
N LEU A 131 -5.79 5.70 -9.07
CA LEU A 131 -5.03 5.66 -7.81
C LEU A 131 -5.80 4.83 -6.78
N VAL A 132 -5.19 3.77 -6.28
CA VAL A 132 -5.79 2.85 -5.32
C VAL A 132 -5.12 3.04 -3.97
N GLU A 133 -5.86 3.54 -2.99
CA GLU A 133 -5.38 3.66 -1.62
C GLU A 133 -5.75 2.44 -0.80
N GLN A 134 -4.74 1.77 -0.27
CA GLN A 134 -4.93 0.62 0.62
C GLN A 134 -5.30 1.06 2.04
N THR A 135 -4.93 2.29 2.39
CA THR A 135 -5.26 2.98 3.65
C THR A 135 -5.04 4.48 3.44
N VAL A 136 -5.60 5.30 4.33
CA VAL A 136 -5.27 6.73 4.38
C VAL A 136 -3.99 6.91 5.21
N GLU A 137 -2.85 6.99 4.53
CA GLU A 137 -1.52 6.89 5.12
C GLU A 137 -1.25 8.01 6.13
N TYR A 138 -1.65 9.26 5.84
CA TYR A 138 -1.37 10.34 6.80
C TYR A 138 -2.07 10.14 8.15
N LEU A 139 -3.25 9.49 8.18
CA LEU A 139 -3.95 9.19 9.43
C LEU A 139 -3.18 8.17 10.27
N VAL A 140 -2.59 7.18 9.61
CA VAL A 140 -1.77 6.17 10.29
C VAL A 140 -0.53 6.80 10.93
N TYR A 141 0.18 7.65 10.18
CA TYR A 141 1.36 8.33 10.69
C TYR A 141 1.01 9.37 11.76
N LYS A 142 -0.11 10.08 11.60
CA LYS A 142 -0.62 11.01 12.62
C LYS A 142 -0.92 10.29 13.94
N HIS A 143 -1.61 9.16 13.88
CA HIS A 143 -1.90 8.35 15.07
C HIS A 143 -0.62 7.88 15.77
N TYR A 144 0.39 7.45 15.01
CA TYR A 144 1.71 7.12 15.58
C TYR A 144 2.35 8.30 16.32
N VAL A 145 2.34 9.50 15.71
CA VAL A 145 2.91 10.71 16.34
C VAL A 145 2.16 11.08 17.62
N GLU A 146 0.84 10.97 17.62
CA GLU A 146 0.01 11.32 18.79
C GLU A 146 0.08 10.31 19.93
N LYS A 147 0.26 9.01 19.63
CA LYS A 147 0.12 7.94 20.62
C LYS A 147 1.44 7.31 21.06
N GLN A 148 2.45 7.29 20.21
CA GLN A 148 3.61 6.43 20.42
C GLN A 148 4.97 7.11 20.21
N ALA A 149 5.03 8.15 19.38
CA ALA A 149 6.29 8.81 19.12
C ALA A 149 6.88 9.43 20.40
N PRO A 150 8.22 9.43 20.57
CA PRO A 150 8.86 10.18 21.64
C PRO A 150 8.47 11.65 21.60
N LYS A 151 8.01 12.21 22.72
CA LYS A 151 7.50 13.59 22.80
C LYS A 151 8.48 14.64 22.26
N ILE A 152 9.78 14.39 22.39
CA ILE A 152 10.84 15.28 21.88
C ILE A 152 10.92 15.31 20.36
N LEU A 153 10.53 14.22 19.68
CA LEU A 153 10.52 14.11 18.22
C LEU A 153 9.16 14.45 17.61
N ALA A 154 8.09 14.51 18.42
CA ALA A 154 6.74 14.72 17.93
C ALA A 154 6.58 15.98 17.04
N PRO A 155 7.11 17.17 17.39
CA PRO A 155 6.99 18.35 16.52
C PRO A 155 7.63 18.16 15.15
N LEU A 156 8.78 17.47 15.09
CA LEU A 156 9.47 17.18 13.82
C LEU A 156 8.68 16.18 12.97
N LEU A 157 8.13 15.14 13.60
CA LEU A 157 7.32 14.14 12.89
C LEU A 157 5.98 14.72 12.45
N GLU A 158 5.40 15.67 13.19
CA GLU A 158 4.17 16.36 12.80
C GLU A 158 4.37 17.18 11.51
N ILE A 159 5.56 17.77 11.31
CA ILE A 159 5.93 18.39 10.04
C ILE A 159 5.90 17.36 8.90
N ASP A 160 6.40 16.16 9.12
CA ASP A 160 6.36 15.09 8.12
C ASP A 160 4.93 14.62 7.85
N VAL A 161 4.08 14.51 8.88
CA VAL A 161 2.64 14.22 8.76
C VAL A 161 1.92 15.29 7.94
N MET A 162 2.25 16.57 8.13
CA MET A 162 1.71 17.66 7.32
C MET A 162 2.11 17.56 5.85
N LYS A 163 3.40 17.27 5.56
CA LYS A 163 3.88 16.99 4.19
C LYS A 163 3.15 15.79 3.59
N LEU A 164 2.96 14.74 4.39
CA LEU A 164 2.30 13.51 3.98
C LEU A 164 0.84 13.77 3.58
N LYS A 165 0.07 14.42 4.44
CA LYS A 165 -1.31 14.83 4.16
C LYS A 165 -1.40 15.69 2.90
N PHE A 166 -0.48 16.64 2.73
CA PHE A 166 -0.45 17.48 1.54
C PHE A 166 -0.26 16.66 0.26
N TRP A 167 0.76 15.81 0.20
CA TRP A 167 1.06 15.05 -1.01
C TRP A 167 0.04 13.96 -1.32
N GLU A 168 -0.47 13.28 -0.29
CA GLU A 168 -1.52 12.28 -0.44
C GLU A 168 -2.78 12.91 -1.05
N THR A 169 -3.28 14.00 -0.46
CA THR A 169 -4.44 14.73 -0.99
C THR A 169 -4.18 15.41 -2.35
N TYR A 170 -2.94 15.86 -2.60
CA TYR A 170 -2.53 16.36 -3.90
C TYR A 170 -2.70 15.27 -4.97
N TYR A 171 -2.16 14.07 -4.76
CA TYR A 171 -2.23 13.01 -5.76
C TYR A 171 -3.63 12.44 -5.95
N TRP A 172 -4.46 12.42 -4.90
CA TRP A 172 -5.89 12.09 -5.06
C TRP A 172 -6.59 12.99 -6.07
N LYS A 173 -6.31 14.31 -6.03
CA LYS A 173 -6.89 15.29 -6.95
C LYS A 173 -6.32 15.22 -8.37
N HIS A 174 -5.14 14.63 -8.55
CA HIS A 174 -4.48 14.50 -9.85
C HIS A 174 -4.72 13.14 -10.51
N ALA A 175 -5.30 12.18 -9.80
CA ALA A 175 -5.78 10.94 -10.38
C ALA A 175 -7.10 11.17 -11.11
N LYS A 176 -7.35 10.42 -12.20
CA LYS A 176 -8.64 10.44 -12.90
C LYS A 176 -9.75 9.87 -12.02
N LYS A 177 -9.41 8.86 -11.23
CA LYS A 177 -10.28 8.23 -10.24
C LYS A 177 -9.46 7.70 -9.08
N VAL A 178 -10.04 7.75 -7.89
CA VAL A 178 -9.44 7.19 -6.68
C VAL A 178 -10.27 5.99 -6.20
N VAL A 179 -9.62 4.98 -5.63
CA VAL A 179 -10.28 3.79 -5.08
C VAL A 179 -9.89 3.65 -3.61
N ALA A 180 -10.90 3.49 -2.77
CA ALA A 180 -10.77 3.17 -1.35
C ALA A 180 -11.10 1.69 -1.09
N MET A 181 -10.61 1.13 0.02
CA MET A 181 -10.88 -0.26 0.40
C MET A 181 -12.17 -0.43 1.20
N SER A 182 -12.69 0.65 1.79
CA SER A 182 -13.85 0.61 2.68
C SER A 182 -14.64 1.92 2.64
N ASP A 183 -15.91 1.87 3.07
CA ASP A 183 -16.73 3.07 3.27
C ASP A 183 -16.14 4.03 4.31
N SER A 184 -15.44 3.50 5.32
CA SER A 184 -14.73 4.30 6.32
C SER A 184 -13.63 5.13 5.67
N ASP A 185 -12.77 4.50 4.85
CA ASP A 185 -11.69 5.20 4.14
C ASP A 185 -12.27 6.24 3.18
N ARG A 186 -13.28 5.85 2.39
CA ARG A 186 -13.98 6.77 1.49
C ARG A 186 -14.50 8.00 2.24
N SER A 187 -15.17 7.80 3.37
CA SER A 187 -15.72 8.89 4.19
C SER A 187 -14.62 9.84 4.70
N GLN A 188 -13.44 9.31 5.06
CA GLN A 188 -12.29 10.14 5.45
C GLN A 188 -11.75 10.93 4.26
N MET A 189 -11.62 10.29 3.10
CA MET A 189 -11.13 10.92 1.87
C MET A 189 -12.07 12.04 1.40
N GLU A 190 -13.39 11.82 1.42
CA GLU A 190 -14.40 12.82 1.07
C GLU A 190 -14.37 14.03 2.01
N LYS A 191 -14.17 13.82 3.33
CA LYS A 191 -14.00 14.91 4.30
C LYS A 191 -12.77 15.76 3.99
N LEU A 192 -11.70 15.14 3.53
CA LEU A 192 -10.43 15.82 3.26
C LEU A 192 -10.41 16.51 1.90
N CYS A 193 -11.08 15.93 0.92
CA CYS A 193 -11.15 16.41 -0.45
C CYS A 193 -12.57 16.24 -0.98
N PRO A 194 -13.49 17.16 -0.63
CA PRO A 194 -14.84 17.14 -1.15
C PRO A 194 -14.85 17.16 -2.68
N GLY A 195 -15.70 16.32 -3.30
CA GLY A 195 -15.84 16.24 -4.75
C GLY A 195 -14.87 15.29 -5.46
N LEU A 196 -14.04 14.53 -4.74
CA LEU A 196 -13.27 13.44 -5.34
C LEU A 196 -14.21 12.36 -5.90
N SER A 197 -13.85 11.81 -7.06
CA SER A 197 -14.47 10.60 -7.60
C SER A 197 -13.83 9.37 -6.97
N ILE A 198 -14.51 8.81 -5.95
CA ILE A 198 -14.02 7.69 -5.15
C ILE A 198 -14.92 6.47 -5.35
N ASP A 199 -14.34 5.38 -5.85
CA ASP A 199 -14.97 4.06 -5.82
C ASP A 199 -14.51 3.25 -4.62
N ILE A 200 -15.28 2.24 -4.24
CA ILE A 200 -14.88 1.25 -3.24
C ILE A 200 -14.63 -0.08 -3.93
N VAL A 201 -13.43 -0.62 -3.75
CA VAL A 201 -13.08 -1.97 -4.17
C VAL A 201 -12.52 -2.70 -2.94
N PRO A 202 -13.35 -3.47 -2.22
CA PRO A 202 -12.94 -4.13 -1.00
C PRO A 202 -11.96 -5.28 -1.28
N ASN A 203 -11.18 -5.65 -0.27
CA ASN A 203 -10.36 -6.84 -0.34
C ASN A 203 -11.24 -8.10 -0.37
N GLY A 204 -10.90 -9.03 -1.26
CA GLY A 204 -11.56 -10.33 -1.36
C GLY A 204 -10.71 -11.47 -0.76
N ILE A 205 -11.35 -12.62 -0.59
CA ILE A 205 -10.70 -13.89 -0.21
C ILE A 205 -11.00 -14.97 -1.27
N ASP A 206 -10.15 -16.00 -1.33
CA ASP A 206 -10.47 -17.20 -2.10
C ASP A 206 -11.50 -18.05 -1.32
N ALA A 207 -12.77 -17.81 -1.60
CA ALA A 207 -13.87 -18.51 -0.93
C ALA A 207 -13.76 -20.04 -1.08
N ASN A 208 -13.33 -20.54 -2.24
CA ASN A 208 -13.22 -21.98 -2.47
C ASN A 208 -12.13 -22.60 -1.57
N TYR A 209 -11.01 -21.90 -1.39
CA TYR A 209 -9.95 -22.35 -0.47
C TYR A 209 -10.45 -22.45 0.98
N PHE A 210 -11.19 -21.44 1.46
CA PHE A 210 -11.66 -21.41 2.85
C PHE A 210 -12.85 -22.35 3.10
N LEU A 211 -13.72 -22.55 2.13
CA LEU A 211 -14.87 -23.48 2.23
C LEU A 211 -14.45 -24.95 2.12
N ALA A 212 -13.30 -25.25 1.50
CA ALA A 212 -12.81 -26.62 1.38
C ALA A 212 -12.46 -27.28 2.73
N LYS A 213 -12.23 -26.48 3.78
CA LYS A 213 -11.94 -26.99 5.12
C LYS A 213 -13.22 -27.10 5.94
N LYS A 214 -13.49 -28.29 6.48
CA LYS A 214 -14.53 -28.46 7.50
C LYS A 214 -14.08 -27.82 8.80
N LYS A 215 -14.98 -27.07 9.44
CA LYS A 215 -14.78 -26.58 10.80
C LYS A 215 -14.81 -27.79 11.74
N GLU A 216 -13.78 -27.94 12.54
CA GLU A 216 -13.77 -28.89 13.65
C GLU A 216 -14.25 -28.16 14.90
N ASP A 217 -15.19 -28.77 15.63
CA ASP A 217 -15.57 -28.27 16.95
C ASP A 217 -14.48 -28.70 17.94
N VAL A 218 -13.92 -27.70 18.62
CA VAL A 218 -12.80 -27.89 19.55
C VAL A 218 -13.28 -27.55 20.95
N ASP A 219 -13.12 -28.50 21.87
CA ASP A 219 -13.41 -28.35 23.29
C ASP A 219 -12.10 -28.48 24.09
N PRO A 220 -11.71 -27.48 24.91
CA PRO A 220 -12.38 -26.19 25.11
C PRO A 220 -12.27 -25.26 23.90
N PRO A 221 -13.17 -24.27 23.76
CA PRO A 221 -13.10 -23.26 22.70
C PRO A 221 -11.73 -22.58 22.66
N ARG A 222 -11.15 -22.49 21.46
CA ARG A 222 -9.84 -21.86 21.24
C ARG A 222 -10.03 -20.53 20.53
N VAL A 223 -9.45 -19.48 21.09
CA VAL A 223 -9.37 -18.16 20.46
C VAL A 223 -7.97 -17.97 19.89
N LEU A 224 -7.90 -17.59 18.61
CA LEU A 224 -6.65 -17.34 17.90
C LEU A 224 -6.69 -15.93 17.32
N TYR A 225 -5.65 -15.14 17.58
CA TYR A 225 -5.39 -13.88 16.90
C TYR A 225 -4.25 -14.07 15.89
N VAL A 226 -4.53 -13.80 14.62
CA VAL A 226 -3.54 -13.88 13.54
C VAL A 226 -3.34 -12.48 12.97
N GLY A 227 -2.12 -11.94 13.11
CA GLY A 227 -1.78 -10.62 12.61
C GLY A 227 -0.28 -10.52 12.28
N ASN A 228 0.06 -9.60 11.39
CA ASN A 228 1.45 -9.27 11.11
C ASN A 228 1.92 -8.20 12.11
N PHE A 229 2.70 -8.59 13.11
CA PHE A 229 3.21 -7.69 14.16
C PHE A 229 4.32 -6.74 13.70
N THR A 230 4.73 -6.76 12.43
CA THR A 230 5.48 -5.63 11.86
C THR A 230 4.57 -4.41 11.64
N TRP A 231 3.25 -4.61 11.64
CA TRP A 231 2.28 -3.53 11.54
C TRP A 231 1.73 -3.12 12.91
N LEU A 232 1.72 -1.83 13.17
CA LEU A 232 1.55 -1.28 14.50
C LEU A 232 0.13 -1.45 15.04
N GLN A 233 -0.85 -1.29 14.16
CA GLN A 233 -2.27 -1.50 14.46
C GLN A 233 -2.53 -2.94 14.92
N ASN A 234 -1.76 -3.93 14.44
CA ASN A 234 -1.90 -5.31 14.90
C ASN A 234 -1.37 -5.50 16.33
N ILE A 235 -0.36 -4.71 16.74
CA ILE A 235 0.15 -4.69 18.11
C ILE A 235 -0.89 -4.04 19.02
N GLU A 236 -1.34 -2.82 18.68
CA GLU A 236 -2.35 -2.12 19.48
C GLU A 236 -3.64 -2.94 19.63
N ALA A 237 -4.10 -3.58 18.56
CA ALA A 237 -5.29 -4.43 18.59
C ALA A 237 -5.12 -5.65 19.51
N VAL A 238 -3.93 -6.29 19.53
CA VAL A 238 -3.72 -7.44 20.44
C VAL A 238 -3.58 -6.97 21.90
N GLU A 239 -2.97 -5.81 22.14
CA GLU A 239 -2.87 -5.24 23.49
C GLU A 239 -4.26 -4.89 24.04
N ASP A 240 -5.11 -4.30 23.21
CA ASP A 240 -6.51 -4.02 23.57
C ASP A 240 -7.32 -5.30 23.77
N LEU A 241 -7.13 -6.29 22.90
CA LEU A 241 -7.77 -7.59 23.05
C LEU A 241 -7.38 -8.25 24.37
N VAL A 242 -6.09 -8.34 24.70
CA VAL A 242 -5.59 -9.03 25.90
C VAL A 242 -5.92 -8.29 27.18
N ASN A 243 -5.79 -6.96 27.20
CA ASN A 243 -5.88 -6.18 28.44
C ASN A 243 -7.30 -5.65 28.71
N LYS A 244 -8.10 -5.38 27.67
CA LYS A 244 -9.42 -4.71 27.83
C LYS A 244 -10.60 -5.62 27.51
N VAL A 245 -10.45 -6.54 26.54
CA VAL A 245 -11.56 -7.37 26.03
C VAL A 245 -11.54 -8.76 26.66
N TRP A 246 -10.39 -9.46 26.64
CA TRP A 246 -10.24 -10.82 27.13
C TRP A 246 -10.64 -11.01 28.60
N PRO A 247 -10.32 -10.08 29.54
CA PRO A 247 -10.75 -10.23 30.92
C PRO A 247 -12.27 -10.15 31.10
N LYS A 248 -13.01 -9.59 30.13
CA LYS A 248 -14.48 -9.56 30.12
C LYS A 248 -15.01 -10.88 29.59
N ILE A 249 -14.48 -11.35 28.45
CA ILE A 249 -14.85 -12.65 27.86
C ILE A 249 -14.65 -13.79 28.86
N LYS A 250 -13.50 -13.82 29.56
CA LYS A 250 -13.19 -14.88 30.53
C LYS A 250 -14.10 -14.88 31.78
N LYS A 251 -14.86 -13.82 32.04
CA LYS A 251 -15.86 -13.81 33.12
C LYS A 251 -17.18 -14.44 32.71
N ASP A 252 -17.46 -14.44 31.41
CA ASP A 252 -18.73 -14.87 30.82
C ASP A 252 -18.68 -16.33 30.31
N VAL A 253 -17.50 -16.97 30.39
CA VAL A 253 -17.22 -18.37 30.00
C VAL A 253 -16.62 -19.10 31.19
#